data_AF-A0A370ANN5-F1
#
_entry.id   AF-A0A370ANN5-F1
#
_cell.length_a   1.000
_cell.length_b   1.000
_cell.length_c   1.000
_cell.angle_alpha   90.00
_cell.angle_beta   90.00
_cell.angle_gamma   90.00
#
_symmetry.space_group_name_H-M   'P 1'
#
loop_
_entity.id
_entity.type
_entity.pdbx_description
1 polymer ?
#
loop_
_entity_poly.entity_id
_entity_poly.type
_entity_poly.pdbx_seq_one_letter_code
_entity_poly.pdbx_strand_id
1 'polypeptide(L)'
;MAEEKSFNKKVAEVISTFDFMRVKQVMDYLNWNWAGFDGTPDEEALIKKATDLLEQVGNNPGEVCGSGGFRASCKQNGTLSLKFILTESWSDPPDETII
;
A
#
# COMPACT_ATOMS: atom_id res chain seq x y z
N MET A 1 -1.96 -10.20 -22.44
CA MET A 1 -3.41 -10.32 -22.09
C MET A 1 -3.71 -11.28 -20.94
N ALA A 2 -3.06 -12.45 -20.81
CA ALA A 2 -3.30 -13.36 -19.66
C ALA A 2 -2.65 -12.88 -18.35
N GLU A 3 -1.40 -12.39 -18.41
CA GLU A 3 -0.67 -11.86 -17.24
C GLU A 3 -1.28 -10.57 -16.68
N GLU A 4 -1.77 -9.69 -17.56
CA GLU A 4 -2.41 -8.43 -17.18
C GLU A 4 -3.73 -8.66 -16.42
N LYS A 5 -4.54 -9.62 -16.87
CA LYS A 5 -5.74 -10.06 -16.13
C LYS A 5 -5.40 -10.67 -14.77
N SER A 6 -4.26 -11.36 -14.68
CA SER A 6 -3.79 -11.92 -13.41
C SER A 6 -3.32 -10.84 -12.44
N PHE A 7 -2.63 -9.80 -12.92
CA PHE A 7 -2.15 -8.68 -12.11
C PHE A 7 -3.30 -7.87 -11.52
N ASN A 8 -4.25 -7.46 -12.35
CA ASN A 8 -5.39 -6.65 -11.90
C ASN A 8 -6.21 -7.39 -10.84
N LYS A 9 -6.28 -8.73 -10.92
CA LYS A 9 -6.92 -9.55 -9.89
C LYS A 9 -6.16 -9.52 -8.57
N LYS A 10 -4.82 -9.57 -8.58
CA LYS A 10 -3.99 -9.44 -7.36
C LYS A 10 -4.17 -8.07 -6.71
N VAL A 11 -4.19 -7.00 -7.51
CA VAL A 11 -4.45 -5.64 -6.99
C VAL A 11 -5.84 -5.58 -6.36
N ALA A 12 -6.88 -6.04 -7.06
CA ALA A 12 -8.24 -6.07 -6.52
C ALA A 12 -8.35 -6.90 -5.23
N GLU A 13 -7.62 -8.01 -5.11
CA GLU A 13 -7.56 -8.83 -3.91
C GLU A 13 -6.93 -8.07 -2.73
N VAL A 14 -5.79 -7.40 -2.94
CA VAL A 14 -5.17 -6.57 -1.91
C VAL A 14 -6.09 -5.43 -1.48
N ILE A 15 -6.68 -4.70 -2.43
CA ILE A 15 -7.57 -3.58 -2.14
C ILE A 15 -8.84 -4.03 -1.41
N SER A 16 -9.44 -5.16 -1.79
CA SER A 16 -10.68 -5.63 -1.15
C SER A 16 -10.47 -6.23 0.25
N THR A 17 -9.25 -6.64 0.59
CA THR A 17 -8.92 -7.24 1.90
C THR A 17 -8.28 -6.26 2.87
N PHE A 18 -7.79 -5.12 2.39
CA PHE A 18 -7.13 -4.11 3.21
C PHE A 18 -8.16 -3.22 3.94
N ASP A 19 -7.97 -3.02 5.25
CA ASP A 19 -8.91 -2.26 6.10
C ASP A 19 -8.65 -0.75 6.04
N PHE A 20 -9.14 -0.11 4.98
CA PHE A 20 -9.01 1.34 4.77
C PHE A 20 -9.76 2.16 5.80
N MET A 21 -10.90 1.67 6.29
CA MET A 21 -11.66 2.33 7.34
C MET A 21 -10.84 2.45 8.62
N ARG A 22 -10.13 1.38 9.03
CA ARG A 22 -9.24 1.43 10.20
C ARG A 22 -8.06 2.36 9.98
N VAL A 23 -7.46 2.37 8.79
CA VAL A 23 -6.39 3.33 8.47
C VAL A 23 -6.90 4.76 8.58
N LYS A 24 -8.07 5.06 8.02
CA LYS A 24 -8.69 6.38 8.13
C LYS A 24 -8.92 6.79 9.58
N GLN A 25 -9.48 5.91 10.41
CA GLN A 25 -9.69 6.19 11.83
C GLN A 25 -8.38 6.52 12.56
N VAL A 26 -7.31 5.78 12.28
CA VAL A 26 -5.99 6.06 12.86
C VAL A 26 -5.44 7.40 12.37
N MET A 27 -5.58 7.70 11.08
CA MET A 27 -5.14 8.97 10.51
C MET A 27 -5.92 10.15 11.08
N ASP A 28 -7.25 10.04 11.20
CA ASP A 28 -8.12 11.04 11.83
C ASP A 28 -7.73 11.26 13.29
N TYR A 29 -7.49 10.18 14.06
CA TYR A 29 -7.07 10.28 15.45
C TYR A 29 -5.73 11.02 15.62
N LEU A 30 -4.81 10.82 14.69
CA LEU A 30 -3.49 11.47 14.70
C LEU A 30 -3.49 12.86 14.08
N ASN A 31 -4.63 13.35 13.56
CA ASN A 31 -4.71 14.54 12.70
C ASN A 31 -3.68 14.48 11.55
N TRP A 32 -3.55 13.31 10.95
CA TRP A 32 -2.58 13.05 9.89
C TRP A 32 -2.91 13.90 8.66
N ASN A 33 -1.92 14.57 8.09
CA ASN A 33 -2.09 15.39 6.91
C ASN A 33 -1.20 14.92 5.75
N TRP A 34 -1.78 14.78 4.56
CA TRP A 34 -1.02 14.49 3.33
C TRP A 34 -0.64 15.80 2.63
N ALA A 35 0.58 15.86 2.08
CA ALA A 35 0.99 17.01 1.30
C ALA A 35 0.03 17.24 0.12
N GLY A 36 -0.53 18.45 0.04
CA GLY A 36 -1.52 18.81 -0.99
C GLY A 36 -2.97 18.40 -0.69
N PHE A 37 -3.25 17.90 0.52
CA PHE A 37 -4.59 17.70 1.05
C PHE A 37 -4.83 18.65 2.22
N ASP A 38 -6.08 19.09 2.39
CA ASP A 38 -6.48 19.84 3.58
C ASP A 38 -7.07 18.88 4.60
N GLY A 39 -6.21 18.36 5.48
CA GLY A 39 -6.58 17.41 6.53
C GLY A 39 -6.40 15.94 6.13
N THR A 40 -7.10 15.06 6.84
CA THR A 40 -7.01 13.61 6.60
C THR A 40 -7.74 13.25 5.31
N PRO A 41 -7.11 12.45 4.41
CA PRO A 41 -7.80 11.93 3.23
C PRO A 41 -9.06 11.15 3.58
N ASP A 42 -10.04 11.17 2.67
CA ASP A 42 -11.18 10.26 2.74
C ASP A 42 -10.80 8.84 2.27
N GLU A 43 -11.70 7.89 2.50
CA GLU A 43 -11.45 6.48 2.20
C GLU A 43 -11.21 6.25 0.69
N GLU A 44 -11.92 6.98 -0.18
CA GLU A 44 -11.74 6.89 -1.64
C GLU A 44 -10.33 7.33 -2.06
N ALA A 45 -9.82 8.44 -1.51
CA ALA A 45 -8.46 8.91 -1.75
C ALA A 45 -7.41 7.91 -1.23
N LEU A 46 -7.65 7.26 -0.09
CA LEU A 46 -6.77 6.20 0.42
C LEU A 46 -6.73 4.99 -0.52
N ILE A 47 -7.90 4.50 -0.95
CA ILE A 47 -8.02 3.36 -1.87
C ILE A 47 -7.33 3.69 -3.19
N LYS A 48 -7.58 4.89 -3.74
CA LYS A 48 -6.96 5.33 -4.98
C LYS A 48 -5.44 5.37 -4.84
N LYS A 49 -4.92 5.97 -3.76
CA LYS A 49 -3.47 6.08 -3.55
C LYS A 49 -2.80 4.71 -3.38
N ALA A 50 -3.43 3.81 -2.65
CA ALA A 50 -2.96 2.43 -2.51
C ALA A 50 -2.94 1.69 -3.85
N THR A 51 -3.98 1.88 -4.66
CA THR A 51 -4.07 1.30 -6.01
C THR A 51 -2.96 1.82 -6.90
N ASP A 52 -2.76 3.15 -6.95
CA ASP A 52 -1.69 3.79 -7.73
C ASP A 52 -0.30 3.22 -7.33
N LEU A 53 -0.06 3.00 -6.03
CA LEU A 53 1.21 2.43 -5.53
C LEU A 53 1.38 0.95 -5.92
N LEU A 54 0.32 0.15 -5.84
CA LEU A 54 0.35 -1.26 -6.26
C LEU A 54 0.59 -1.41 -7.77
N GLU A 55 -0.02 -0.55 -8.58
CA GLU A 55 0.22 -0.49 -10.02
C GLU A 55 1.66 -0.04 -10.32
N GLN A 56 2.20 0.90 -9.54
CA GLN A 56 3.57 1.38 -9.70
C GLN A 56 4.62 0.30 -9.43
N VAL A 57 4.46 -0.52 -8.38
CA VAL A 57 5.38 -1.67 -8.17
C VAL A 57 5.21 -2.71 -9.28
N GLY A 58 4.01 -2.83 -9.84
CA GLY A 58 3.74 -3.74 -10.94
C GLY A 58 4.02 -5.21 -10.58
N ASN A 59 4.23 -6.03 -11.61
CA ASN A 59 4.72 -7.40 -11.45
C ASN A 59 6.26 -7.46 -11.35
N ASN A 60 6.92 -6.46 -10.77
CA ASN A 60 8.39 -6.39 -10.71
C ASN A 60 8.89 -6.94 -9.36
N PRO A 61 9.38 -8.19 -9.28
CA PRO A 61 9.75 -8.78 -8.00
C PRO A 61 10.91 -8.02 -7.35
N GLY A 62 10.82 -7.74 -6.06
CA GLY A 62 11.76 -6.93 -5.29
C GLY A 62 11.45 -5.43 -5.31
N GLU A 63 10.51 -4.97 -6.13
CA GLU A 63 10.15 -3.55 -6.20
C GLU A 63 9.34 -3.12 -4.96
N VAL A 64 9.69 -1.95 -4.41
CA VAL A 64 9.03 -1.35 -3.25
C VAL A 64 8.86 0.14 -3.48
N CYS A 65 7.66 0.66 -3.25
CA CYS A 65 7.40 2.10 -3.24
C CYS A 65 6.47 2.48 -2.08
N GLY A 66 6.40 3.76 -1.73
CA GLY A 66 5.57 4.18 -0.61
C GLY A 66 5.31 5.68 -0.60
N SER A 67 4.20 6.07 0.04
CA SER A 67 3.76 7.45 0.19
C SER A 67 2.64 7.55 1.22
N GLY A 68 2.60 8.63 2.00
CA GLY A 68 1.47 8.92 2.88
C GLY A 68 1.22 7.90 3.99
N GLY A 69 2.25 7.15 4.40
CA GLY A 69 2.16 6.04 5.33
C GLY A 69 1.90 4.68 4.66
N PHE A 70 1.55 4.64 3.38
CA PHE A 70 1.45 3.39 2.63
C PHE A 70 2.82 2.94 2.12
N ARG A 71 3.05 1.63 2.16
CA ARG A 71 4.16 0.94 1.48
C ARG A 71 3.58 -0.21 0.66
N ALA A 72 3.78 -0.15 -0.65
CA ALA A 72 3.47 -1.23 -1.59
C ALA A 72 4.75 -1.97 -1.96
N SER A 73 4.66 -3.28 -2.15
CA SER A 73 5.80 -4.11 -2.55
C SER A 73 5.37 -5.30 -3.40
N CYS A 74 6.19 -5.69 -4.35
CA CYS A 74 6.08 -6.96 -5.04
C CYS A 74 7.18 -7.90 -4.54
N LYS A 75 6.81 -8.96 -3.83
CA LYS A 75 7.77 -9.94 -3.28
C LYS A 75 8.46 -10.72 -4.39
N GLN A 76 9.59 -11.38 -4.09
CA GLN A 76 10.34 -12.17 -5.08
C GLN A 76 9.51 -13.29 -5.75
N ASN A 77 8.49 -13.81 -5.06
CA ASN A 77 7.54 -14.79 -5.60
C ASN A 77 6.40 -14.18 -6.44
N GLY A 78 6.42 -12.86 -6.69
CA GLY A 78 5.39 -12.15 -7.44
C GLY A 78 4.11 -11.86 -6.66
N THR A 79 4.11 -12.02 -5.34
CA THR A 79 2.99 -11.64 -4.46
C THR A 79 3.03 -10.14 -4.17
N LEU A 80 1.90 -9.47 -4.35
CA LEU A 80 1.73 -8.07 -3.95
C LEU A 80 1.41 -7.96 -2.46
N SER A 81 1.93 -6.92 -1.83
CA SER A 81 1.67 -6.60 -0.43
C SER A 81 1.50 -5.10 -0.27
N LEU A 82 0.57 -4.71 0.60
CA LEU A 82 0.32 -3.33 1.00
C LEU A 82 0.36 -3.26 2.52
N LYS A 83 1.08 -2.27 3.05
CA LYS A 83 1.17 -1.98 4.48
C LYS A 83 0.86 -0.52 4.74
N PHE A 84 0.30 -0.24 5.90
CA PHE A 84 0.25 1.11 6.46
C PHE A 84 1.20 1.19 7.66
N ILE A 85 2.14 2.12 7.60
CA ILE A 85 3.27 2.23 8.50
C ILE A 85 3.23 3.61 9.13
N LEU A 86 3.04 3.64 10.45
CA LEU A 86 2.98 4.87 11.25
C LEU A 86 4.37 5.45 11.52
N THR A 87 5.36 4.58 11.69
CA THR A 87 6.74 4.92 12.01
C THR A 87 7.65 3.80 11.54
N GLU A 88 8.83 4.15 11.05
CA GLU A 88 9.89 3.20 10.71
C GLU A 88 11.13 3.51 11.55
N SER A 89 11.79 2.46 11.99
CA SER A 89 13.10 2.52 12.65
C SER A 89 14.19 2.05 11.70
N TRP A 90 15.41 2.56 11.88
CA TRP A 90 16.59 2.12 11.12
C TRP A 90 16.91 0.63 11.28
N SER A 91 16.35 -0.04 12.30
CA SER A 91 16.55 -1.47 12.58
C SER A 91 15.43 -2.37 12.04
N ASP A 92 14.42 -1.82 11.37
CA ASP A 92 13.32 -2.64 10.86
C ASP A 92 13.83 -3.51 9.70
N PRO A 93 13.76 -4.85 9.80
CA PRO A 93 14.27 -5.73 8.75
C PRO A 93 13.43 -5.57 7.47
N PRO A 94 14.07 -5.64 6.28
CA PRO A 94 13.32 -5.62 5.02
C PRO A 94 12.36 -6.81 4.93
N ASP A 95 11.30 -6.64 4.14
CA ASP A 95 10.16 -7.59 4.01
C ASP A 95 10.52 -8.99 3.47
N GLU A 96 11.81 -9.23 3.20
CA GLU A 96 12.35 -10.50 2.69
C GLU A 96 12.38 -11.63 3.73
N THR A 97 12.10 -11.33 5.00
CA THR A 97 12.30 -12.30 6.11
C THR A 97 11.06 -13.10 6.53
N ILE A 98 9.90 -12.92 5.91
CA ILE A 98 8.69 -13.70 6.26
C ILE A 98 8.41 -14.74 5.18
N ILE A 99 8.99 -15.92 5.39
CA ILE A 99 8.76 -17.18 4.66
C ILE A 99 7.57 -17.90 5.29
#